data_AF-A0A1F6AZV3-F1
#
_entry.id   AF-A0A1F6AZV3-F1
#
_cell.length_a   1.000
_cell.length_b   1.000
_cell.length_c   1.000
_cell.angle_alpha   90.00
_cell.angle_beta   90.00
_cell.angle_gamma   90.00
#
_symmetry.space_group_name_H-M   'P 1'
#
loop_
_entity.id
_entity.type
_entity.pdbx_description
1 polymer ?
#
loop_
_entity_poly.entity_id
_entity_poly.type
_entity_poly.pdbx_seq_one_letter_code
_entity_poly.pdbx_strand_id
1 'polypeptide(L)'
;MKVFKILAVIFLLFLAPHIFASSQQAYQDYLFQFDTYRQKYSEFTVAKNEYLKFKTLTSQTTALEKTIAMLSSRDLLLRSYLLLLNEKLNEDRGLVLTERQTYQTLINNEVIFLEDHSRLVGSIGSLDDADHASGQLASHYTVLGASVRQTIGGITLGQLAVLAKEFDTTLASARALSDSNRGTFPPQKQATIDRWLLQIANIRSLYQQKIEQIVSTNNTFNGNTLDIQNRNLSDLKKNVSEARAYLLDGTRFLQELVESLRYNN
;
A
#
# COMPACT_ATOMS: atom_id res chain seq x y z
N MET A 1 5.35 -5.12 52.31
CA MET A 1 4.25 -4.44 51.58
C MET A 1 4.67 -3.64 50.33
N LYS A 2 5.95 -3.30 50.11
CA LYS A 2 6.40 -2.57 48.89
C LYS A 2 6.64 -3.49 47.67
N VAL A 3 7.04 -4.74 47.90
CA VAL A 3 7.32 -5.72 46.82
C VAL A 3 6.05 -6.17 46.09
N PHE A 4 4.91 -6.24 46.78
CA PHE A 4 3.63 -6.64 46.19
C PHE A 4 3.04 -5.57 45.23
N LYS A 5 3.40 -4.29 45.42
CA LYS A 5 2.99 -3.20 44.51
C LYS A 5 3.80 -3.19 43.21
N ILE A 6 5.04 -3.68 43.22
CA ILE A 6 5.89 -3.74 42.02
C ILE A 6 5.45 -4.89 41.11
N LEU A 7 5.03 -6.03 41.67
CA LEU A 7 4.52 -7.16 40.89
C LEU A 7 3.18 -6.84 40.18
N ALA A 8 2.32 -6.06 40.82
CA ALA A 8 1.03 -5.64 40.25
C ALA A 8 1.18 -4.68 39.05
N VAL A 9 2.23 -3.85 39.03
CA VAL A 9 2.51 -2.94 37.90
C VAL A 9 3.07 -3.70 36.70
N ILE A 10 3.88 -4.75 36.92
CA ILE A 10 4.41 -5.60 35.85
C ILE A 10 3.29 -6.43 35.21
N PHE A 11 2.32 -6.93 35.99
CA PHE A 11 1.17 -7.67 35.46
C PHE A 11 0.21 -6.79 34.63
N LEU A 12 0.06 -5.50 34.98
CA LEU A 12 -0.72 -4.52 34.21
C LEU A 12 -0.09 -4.17 32.85
N LEU A 13 1.25 -4.30 32.70
CA LEU A 13 1.93 -4.09 31.40
C LEU A 13 1.70 -5.23 30.41
N PHE A 14 1.32 -6.43 30.87
CA PHE A 14 0.92 -7.56 30.01
C PHE A 14 -0.58 -7.59 29.67
N LEU A 15 -1.38 -6.73 30.32
CA LEU A 15 -2.80 -6.51 30.01
C LEU A 15 -3.02 -5.27 29.13
N ALA A 16 -1.95 -4.55 28.76
CA ALA A 16 -2.05 -3.58 27.70
C ALA A 16 -2.53 -4.34 26.45
N PRO A 17 -3.70 -3.98 25.86
CA PRO A 17 -4.10 -4.59 24.61
C PRO A 17 -2.92 -4.43 23.67
N HIS A 18 -2.41 -5.53 23.13
CA HIS A 18 -1.59 -5.44 21.94
C HIS A 18 -2.44 -4.63 20.97
N ILE A 19 -2.07 -3.37 20.74
CA ILE A 19 -2.66 -2.55 19.70
C ILE A 19 -2.19 -3.26 18.44
N PHE A 20 -2.95 -4.27 18.01
CA PHE A 20 -2.82 -4.83 16.69
C PHE A 20 -2.93 -3.62 15.77
N ALA A 21 -1.85 -3.36 15.04
CA ALA A 21 -1.84 -2.35 14.00
C ALA A 21 -3.12 -2.55 13.17
N SER A 22 -3.94 -1.51 13.05
CA SER A 22 -5.31 -1.60 12.54
C SER A 22 -5.34 -2.19 11.12
N SER A 23 -4.26 -2.03 10.34
CA SER A 23 -4.11 -2.62 9.03
C SER A 23 -3.93 -4.14 9.04
N GLN A 24 -3.40 -4.73 10.13
CA GLN A 24 -3.25 -6.18 10.24
C GLN A 24 -4.61 -6.85 10.39
N GLN A 25 -5.50 -6.28 11.22
CA GLN A 25 -6.88 -6.76 11.33
C GLN A 25 -7.61 -6.59 10.00
N ALA A 26 -7.53 -5.40 9.38
CA ALA A 26 -8.13 -5.15 8.07
C ALA A 26 -7.62 -6.10 6.98
N TYR A 27 -6.36 -6.54 7.06
CA TYR A 27 -5.80 -7.54 6.15
C TYR A 27 -6.43 -8.92 6.37
N GLN A 28 -6.61 -9.36 7.61
CA GLN A 28 -7.30 -10.63 7.91
C GLN A 28 -8.76 -10.59 7.43
N ASP A 29 -9.45 -9.46 7.66
CA ASP A 29 -10.82 -9.27 7.20
C ASP A 29 -10.88 -9.32 5.66
N TYR A 30 -9.94 -8.68 4.97
CA TYR A 30 -9.82 -8.77 3.52
C TYR A 30 -9.63 -10.22 3.04
N LEU A 31 -8.73 -10.99 3.66
CA LEU A 31 -8.50 -12.39 3.30
C LEU A 31 -9.76 -13.24 3.51
N PHE A 32 -10.46 -13.05 4.62
CA PHE A 32 -11.72 -13.72 4.88
C PHE A 32 -12.79 -13.40 3.82
N GLN A 33 -12.93 -12.11 3.45
CA GLN A 33 -13.86 -11.71 2.39
C GLN A 33 -13.44 -12.25 1.02
N PHE A 34 -12.14 -12.37 0.77
CA PHE A 34 -11.61 -12.94 -0.47
C PHE A 34 -11.99 -14.42 -0.61
N ASP A 35 -11.81 -15.21 0.45
CA ASP A 35 -12.20 -16.62 0.47
C ASP A 35 -13.73 -16.78 0.35
N THR A 36 -14.49 -15.93 1.05
CA THR A 36 -15.95 -15.90 0.95
C THR A 36 -16.40 -15.62 -0.49
N TYR A 37 -15.82 -14.60 -1.14
CA TYR A 37 -16.12 -14.27 -2.53
C TYR A 37 -15.81 -15.45 -3.47
N ARG A 38 -14.65 -16.10 -3.31
CA ARG A 38 -14.28 -17.26 -4.14
C ARG A 38 -15.28 -18.40 -4.02
N GLN A 39 -15.76 -18.67 -2.81
CA GLN A 39 -16.81 -19.66 -2.60
C GLN A 39 -18.10 -19.26 -3.34
N LYS A 40 -18.58 -18.02 -3.16
CA LYS A 40 -19.80 -17.54 -3.80
C LYS A 40 -19.71 -17.49 -5.32
N TYR A 41 -18.55 -17.14 -5.86
CA TYR A 41 -18.27 -17.19 -7.29
C TYR A 41 -18.34 -18.61 -7.86
N SER A 42 -17.84 -19.60 -7.12
CA SER A 42 -17.96 -21.02 -7.50
C SER A 42 -19.42 -21.48 -7.49
N GLU A 43 -20.17 -21.18 -6.43
CA GLU A 43 -21.60 -21.50 -6.33
C GLU A 43 -22.41 -20.87 -7.49
N PHE A 44 -22.15 -19.60 -7.80
CA PHE A 44 -22.72 -18.88 -8.95
C PHE A 44 -22.40 -19.57 -10.27
N THR A 45 -21.14 -19.95 -10.49
CA THR A 45 -20.70 -20.57 -11.75
C THR A 45 -21.46 -21.86 -12.02
N VAL A 46 -21.65 -22.70 -10.98
CA VAL A 46 -22.43 -23.94 -11.08
C VAL A 46 -23.88 -23.63 -11.42
N ALA A 47 -24.54 -22.76 -10.65
CA ALA A 47 -25.95 -22.43 -10.84
C ALA A 47 -26.23 -21.79 -12.21
N LYS A 48 -25.33 -20.92 -12.68
CA LYS A 48 -25.38 -20.33 -14.03
C LYS A 48 -25.36 -21.41 -15.11
N ASN A 49 -24.44 -22.37 -15.00
CA ASN A 49 -24.31 -23.46 -15.98
C ASN A 49 -25.54 -24.38 -15.97
N GLU A 50 -26.10 -24.67 -14.80
CA GLU A 50 -27.34 -25.43 -14.67
C GLU A 50 -28.53 -24.72 -15.32
N TYR A 51 -28.68 -23.42 -15.08
CA TYR A 51 -29.72 -22.62 -15.74
C TYR A 51 -29.57 -22.61 -17.26
N LEU A 52 -28.36 -22.41 -17.77
CA LEU A 52 -28.09 -22.42 -19.22
C LEU A 52 -28.42 -23.78 -19.86
N LYS A 53 -28.26 -24.87 -19.12
CA LYS A 53 -28.55 -26.24 -19.58
C LYS A 53 -30.04 -26.59 -19.51
N PHE A 54 -30.69 -26.35 -18.37
CA PHE A 54 -32.03 -26.87 -18.09
C PHE A 54 -33.14 -25.86 -18.35
N LYS A 55 -32.88 -24.55 -18.18
CA LYS A 55 -33.83 -23.46 -18.42
C LYS A 55 -35.19 -23.64 -17.74
N THR A 56 -35.21 -24.31 -16.59
CA THR A 56 -36.43 -24.45 -15.76
C THR A 56 -36.58 -23.26 -14.82
N LEU A 57 -37.80 -22.99 -14.36
CA LEU A 57 -38.07 -21.95 -13.37
C LEU A 57 -37.22 -22.14 -12.10
N THR A 58 -37.09 -23.37 -11.61
CA THR A 58 -36.23 -23.70 -10.47
C THR A 58 -34.77 -23.33 -10.73
N SER A 59 -34.21 -23.73 -11.87
CA SER A 59 -32.81 -23.40 -12.20
C SER A 59 -32.59 -21.90 -12.38
N GLN A 60 -33.60 -21.17 -12.87
CA GLN A 60 -33.56 -19.72 -12.99
C GLN A 60 -33.54 -19.04 -11.61
N THR A 61 -34.42 -19.46 -10.69
CA THR A 61 -34.47 -18.94 -9.32
C THR A 61 -33.14 -19.20 -8.60
N THR A 62 -32.61 -20.41 -8.69
CA THR A 62 -31.30 -20.74 -8.09
C THR A 62 -30.16 -19.92 -8.70
N ALA A 63 -30.14 -19.73 -10.02
CA ALA A 63 -29.14 -18.89 -10.67
C ALA A 63 -29.22 -17.43 -10.20
N LEU A 64 -30.44 -16.89 -10.06
CA LEU A 64 -30.66 -15.54 -9.54
C LEU A 64 -30.14 -15.40 -8.10
N GLU A 65 -30.55 -16.29 -7.20
CA GLU A 65 -30.10 -16.29 -5.80
C GLU A 65 -28.57 -16.34 -5.67
N LYS A 66 -27.91 -17.22 -6.44
CA LYS A 66 -26.45 -17.33 -6.41
C LYS A 66 -25.75 -16.14 -7.06
N THR A 67 -26.37 -15.51 -8.07
CA THR A 67 -25.85 -14.27 -8.66
C THR A 67 -25.88 -13.14 -7.64
N ILE A 68 -27.00 -12.93 -6.94
CA ILE A 68 -27.12 -11.91 -5.88
C ILE A 68 -26.05 -12.13 -4.80
N ALA A 69 -25.92 -13.36 -4.29
CA ALA A 69 -24.93 -13.69 -3.28
C ALA A 69 -23.48 -13.40 -3.74
N MET A 70 -23.16 -13.72 -4.99
CA MET A 70 -21.85 -13.44 -5.57
C MET A 70 -21.60 -11.93 -5.70
N LEU A 71 -22.56 -11.17 -6.25
CA LEU A 71 -22.46 -9.71 -6.39
C LEU A 71 -22.29 -9.02 -5.03
N SER A 72 -23.09 -9.38 -4.02
CA SER A 72 -22.94 -8.85 -2.67
C SER A 72 -21.57 -9.15 -2.07
N SER A 73 -21.06 -10.37 -2.23
CA SER A 73 -19.73 -10.74 -1.72
C SER A 73 -18.59 -10.01 -2.44
N ARG A 74 -18.77 -9.68 -3.72
CA ARG A 74 -17.81 -8.91 -4.52
C ARG A 74 -17.68 -7.48 -3.98
N ASP A 75 -18.80 -6.83 -3.66
CA ASP A 75 -18.78 -5.47 -3.11
C ASP A 75 -18.13 -5.44 -1.72
N LEU A 76 -18.44 -6.43 -0.87
CA LEU A 76 -17.81 -6.58 0.44
C LEU A 76 -16.30 -6.79 0.35
N LEU A 77 -15.84 -7.62 -0.60
CA LEU A 77 -14.41 -7.82 -0.88
C LEU A 77 -13.72 -6.52 -1.30
N LEU A 78 -14.33 -5.75 -2.19
CA LEU A 78 -13.75 -4.49 -2.64
C LEU A 78 -13.69 -3.46 -1.50
N ARG A 79 -14.75 -3.36 -0.70
CA ARG A 79 -14.80 -2.47 0.49
C ARG A 79 -13.77 -2.87 1.55
N SER A 80 -13.60 -4.16 1.83
CA SER A 80 -12.58 -4.61 2.81
C SER A 80 -11.16 -4.33 2.33
N TYR A 81 -10.91 -4.44 1.02
CA TYR A 81 -9.63 -4.06 0.44
C TYR A 81 -9.36 -2.55 0.55
N LEU A 82 -10.37 -1.72 0.27
CA LEU A 82 -10.27 -0.26 0.44
C LEU A 82 -10.05 0.13 1.91
N LEU A 83 -10.70 -0.54 2.86
CA LEU A 83 -10.46 -0.36 4.29
C LEU A 83 -9.01 -0.70 4.65
N LEU A 84 -8.48 -1.83 4.16
CA LEU A 84 -7.07 -2.18 4.34
C LEU A 84 -6.13 -1.08 3.84
N LEU A 85 -6.39 -0.53 2.65
CA LEU A 85 -5.58 0.57 2.12
C LEU A 85 -5.69 1.83 2.98
N ASN A 86 -6.88 2.16 3.48
CA ASN A 86 -7.11 3.29 4.38
C ASN A 86 -6.32 3.14 5.70
N GLU A 87 -6.33 1.94 6.29
CA GLU A 87 -5.55 1.68 7.50
C GLU A 87 -4.04 1.75 7.23
N LYS A 88 -3.58 1.27 6.08
CA LYS A 88 -2.17 1.45 5.67
C LYS A 88 -1.79 2.92 5.51
N LEU A 89 -2.67 3.77 5.00
CA LEU A 89 -2.45 5.22 4.92
C LEU A 89 -2.38 5.88 6.30
N ASN A 90 -3.22 5.45 7.24
CA ASN A 90 -3.23 5.95 8.62
C ASN A 90 -1.95 5.59 9.36
N GLU A 91 -1.41 4.40 9.11
CA GLU A 91 -0.15 3.94 9.68
C GLU A 91 1.09 4.54 9.00
N ASP A 92 0.94 5.09 7.78
CA ASP A 92 2.05 5.67 7.03
C ASP A 92 2.56 6.96 7.68
N ARG A 93 3.84 6.93 8.09
CA ARG A 93 4.53 8.04 8.75
C ARG A 93 5.31 8.96 7.80
N GLY A 94 5.44 8.58 6.54
CA GLY A 94 6.21 9.30 5.54
C GLY A 94 5.39 10.26 4.71
N LEU A 95 4.08 10.04 4.59
CA LEU A 95 3.17 10.97 3.94
C LEU A 95 2.86 12.19 4.81
N VAL A 96 2.84 13.37 4.19
CA VAL A 96 2.29 14.56 4.85
C VAL A 96 0.76 14.50 4.90
N LEU A 97 0.15 15.26 5.83
CA LEU A 97 -1.29 15.19 6.08
C LEU A 97 -2.14 15.44 4.81
N THR A 98 -1.74 16.41 3.98
CA THR A 98 -2.46 16.77 2.75
C THR A 98 -2.42 15.66 1.69
N GLU A 99 -1.28 14.98 1.55
CA GLU A 99 -1.13 13.82 0.66
C GLU A 99 -1.99 12.65 1.16
N ARG A 100 -1.92 12.35 2.47
CA ARG A 100 -2.75 11.30 3.09
C ARG A 100 -4.23 11.56 2.84
N GLN A 101 -4.70 12.79 3.10
CA GLN A 101 -6.09 13.19 2.88
C GLN A 101 -6.51 13.02 1.41
N THR A 102 -5.62 13.33 0.46
CA THR A 102 -5.91 13.14 -0.97
C THR A 102 -6.24 11.69 -1.29
N TYR A 103 -5.42 10.74 -0.82
CA TYR A 103 -5.67 9.31 -1.05
C TYR A 103 -6.89 8.79 -0.27
N GLN A 104 -7.13 9.30 0.94
CA GLN A 104 -8.34 8.99 1.72
C GLN A 104 -9.61 9.46 1.02
N THR A 105 -9.59 10.62 0.37
CA THR A 105 -10.72 11.09 -0.45
C THR A 105 -10.97 10.15 -1.63
N LEU A 106 -9.92 9.68 -2.32
CA LEU A 106 -10.08 8.69 -3.39
C LEU A 106 -10.75 7.41 -2.88
N ILE A 107 -10.26 6.86 -1.76
CA ILE A 107 -10.86 5.66 -1.14
C ILE A 107 -12.33 5.92 -0.76
N ASN A 108 -12.63 7.03 -0.10
CA ASN A 108 -13.99 7.31 0.37
C ASN A 108 -14.98 7.43 -0.79
N ASN A 109 -14.57 8.03 -1.92
CA ASN A 109 -15.40 8.09 -3.11
C ASN A 109 -15.75 6.68 -3.64
N GLU A 110 -14.78 5.76 -3.66
CA GLU A 110 -15.04 4.38 -4.08
C GLU A 110 -15.89 3.60 -3.06
N VAL A 111 -15.71 3.85 -1.75
CA VAL A 111 -16.54 3.24 -0.72
C VAL A 111 -18.00 3.67 -0.86
N ILE A 112 -18.26 4.97 -1.07
CA ILE A 112 -19.61 5.49 -1.30
C ILE A 112 -20.23 4.82 -2.52
N PHE A 113 -19.50 4.74 -3.63
CA PHE A 113 -19.97 4.06 -4.83
C PHE A 113 -20.32 2.58 -4.56
N LEU A 114 -19.47 1.84 -3.83
CA LEU A 114 -19.72 0.43 -3.51
C LEU A 114 -20.88 0.24 -2.53
N GLU A 115 -21.14 1.19 -1.63
CA GLU A 115 -22.32 1.18 -0.77
C GLU A 115 -23.61 1.40 -1.55
N ASP A 116 -23.60 2.32 -2.51
CA ASP A 116 -24.71 2.56 -3.42
C ASP A 116 -24.97 1.34 -4.31
N HIS A 117 -23.92 0.77 -4.88
CA HIS A 117 -23.99 -0.45 -5.68
C HIS A 117 -24.50 -1.64 -4.84
N SER A 118 -24.06 -1.79 -3.59
CA SER A 118 -24.56 -2.86 -2.71
C SER A 118 -26.06 -2.73 -2.42
N ARG A 119 -26.60 -1.51 -2.35
CA ARG A 119 -28.05 -1.28 -2.22
C ARG A 119 -28.80 -1.69 -3.49
N LEU A 120 -28.25 -1.39 -4.66
CA LEU A 120 -28.79 -1.85 -5.95
C LEU A 120 -28.83 -3.39 -6.02
N VAL A 121 -27.74 -4.05 -5.60
CA VAL A 121 -27.69 -5.52 -5.54
C VAL A 121 -28.79 -6.09 -4.64
N GLY A 122 -29.08 -5.43 -3.52
CA GLY A 122 -30.17 -5.81 -2.62
C GLY A 122 -31.58 -5.68 -3.22
N SER A 123 -31.73 -4.91 -4.29
CA SER A 123 -33.02 -4.72 -5.00
C SER A 123 -33.20 -5.59 -6.24
N ILE A 124 -32.24 -6.47 -6.57
CA ILE A 124 -32.31 -7.36 -7.74
C ILE A 124 -33.53 -8.28 -7.61
N GLY A 125 -34.46 -8.19 -8.56
CA GLY A 125 -35.64 -9.06 -8.66
C GLY A 125 -35.57 -10.07 -9.81
N SER A 126 -34.66 -9.86 -10.75
CA SER A 126 -34.54 -10.66 -11.98
C SER A 126 -33.10 -10.81 -12.45
N LEU A 127 -32.86 -11.73 -13.40
CA LEU A 127 -31.54 -11.88 -14.02
C LEU A 127 -31.13 -10.65 -14.85
N ASP A 128 -32.09 -9.89 -15.37
CA ASP A 128 -31.85 -8.64 -16.10
C ASP A 128 -31.35 -7.54 -15.14
N ASP A 129 -32.01 -7.39 -13.98
CA ASP A 129 -31.54 -6.48 -12.92
C ASP A 129 -30.12 -6.84 -12.46
N ALA A 130 -29.83 -8.14 -12.36
CA ALA A 130 -28.52 -8.63 -11.97
C ALA A 130 -27.43 -8.33 -13.02
N ASP A 131 -27.77 -8.44 -14.32
CA ASP A 131 -26.87 -8.06 -15.41
C ASP A 131 -26.60 -6.56 -15.40
N HIS A 132 -27.66 -5.75 -15.25
CA HIS A 132 -27.54 -4.29 -15.13
C HIS A 132 -26.67 -3.87 -13.92
N ALA A 133 -26.91 -4.45 -12.73
CA ALA A 133 -26.08 -4.19 -11.55
C ALA A 133 -24.61 -4.57 -11.81
N SER A 134 -24.37 -5.76 -12.36
CA SER A 134 -22.99 -6.17 -12.70
C SER A 134 -22.34 -5.23 -13.72
N GLY A 135 -23.10 -4.75 -14.70
CA GLY A 135 -22.66 -3.77 -15.70
C GLY A 135 -22.26 -2.43 -15.10
N GLN A 136 -22.96 -1.96 -14.06
CA GLN A 136 -22.60 -0.71 -13.36
C GLN A 136 -21.24 -0.80 -12.66
N LEU A 137 -20.95 -1.88 -11.95
CA LEU A 137 -19.59 -2.04 -11.40
C LEU A 137 -18.56 -2.17 -12.52
N ALA A 138 -18.87 -2.91 -13.59
CA ALA A 138 -17.93 -3.12 -14.69
C ALA A 138 -17.53 -1.79 -15.37
N SER A 139 -18.48 -0.87 -15.56
CA SER A 139 -18.20 0.46 -16.14
C SER A 139 -17.39 1.35 -15.19
N HIS A 140 -17.64 1.26 -13.88
CA HIS A 140 -16.91 2.01 -12.86
C HIS A 140 -15.55 1.40 -12.49
N TYR A 141 -15.29 0.14 -12.85
CA TYR A 141 -14.10 -0.60 -12.43
C TYR A 141 -12.78 0.08 -12.84
N THR A 142 -12.77 0.81 -13.95
CA THR A 142 -11.60 1.58 -14.39
C THR A 142 -11.28 2.72 -13.43
N VAL A 143 -12.30 3.40 -12.88
CA VAL A 143 -12.15 4.49 -11.90
C VAL A 143 -11.68 3.92 -10.56
N LEU A 144 -12.36 2.89 -10.06
CA LEU A 144 -11.95 2.17 -8.85
C LEU A 144 -10.50 1.66 -8.95
N GLY A 145 -10.14 1.11 -10.10
CA GLY A 145 -8.80 0.65 -10.40
C GLY A 145 -7.74 1.77 -10.34
N ALA A 146 -8.06 2.96 -10.83
CA ALA A 146 -7.18 4.12 -10.75
C ALA A 146 -6.97 4.55 -9.29
N SER A 147 -8.07 4.73 -8.54
CA SER A 147 -8.08 5.11 -7.12
C SER A 147 -7.22 4.17 -6.27
N VAL A 148 -7.38 2.85 -6.46
CA VAL A 148 -6.59 1.82 -5.78
C VAL A 148 -5.09 1.93 -6.11
N ARG A 149 -4.74 2.00 -7.40
CA ARG A 149 -3.33 2.03 -7.82
C ARG A 149 -2.62 3.31 -7.38
N GLN A 150 -3.31 4.44 -7.48
CA GLN A 150 -2.81 5.73 -7.03
C GLN A 150 -2.56 5.74 -5.51
N THR A 151 -3.45 5.11 -4.74
CA THR A 151 -3.29 4.94 -3.30
C THR A 151 -2.09 4.05 -2.96
N ILE A 152 -1.91 2.92 -3.66
CA ILE A 152 -0.74 2.05 -3.48
C ILE A 152 0.55 2.79 -3.77
N GLY A 153 0.58 3.60 -4.84
CA GLY A 153 1.72 4.46 -5.15
C GLY A 153 2.01 5.48 -4.05
N GLY A 154 0.96 6.09 -3.48
CA GLY A 154 1.05 6.99 -2.33
C GLY A 154 1.68 6.34 -1.10
N ILE A 155 1.14 5.19 -0.66
CA ILE A 155 1.71 4.41 0.47
C ILE A 155 3.18 4.09 0.21
N THR A 156 3.53 3.72 -1.03
CA THR A 156 4.90 3.36 -1.37
C THR A 156 5.84 4.57 -1.32
N LEU A 157 5.39 5.75 -1.77
CA LEU A 157 6.13 7.00 -1.62
C LEU A 157 6.35 7.36 -0.15
N GLY A 158 5.34 7.20 0.71
CA GLY A 158 5.47 7.39 2.15
C GLY A 158 6.54 6.49 2.76
N GLN A 159 6.51 5.19 2.47
CA GLN A 159 7.55 4.25 2.91
C GLN A 159 8.96 4.65 2.44
N LEU A 160 9.11 5.09 1.20
CA LEU A 160 10.40 5.58 0.68
C LEU A 160 10.85 6.85 1.40
N ALA A 161 9.94 7.77 1.71
CA ALA A 161 10.24 9.00 2.45
C ALA A 161 10.74 8.71 3.86
N VAL A 162 10.19 7.70 4.56
CA VAL A 162 10.70 7.25 5.86
C VAL A 162 12.14 6.77 5.74
N LEU A 163 12.41 5.87 4.79
CA LEU A 163 13.76 5.33 4.56
C LEU A 163 14.77 6.43 4.19
N ALA A 164 14.37 7.36 3.32
CA ALA A 164 15.20 8.49 2.94
C ALA A 164 15.49 9.42 4.13
N LYS A 165 14.52 9.65 5.02
CA LYS A 165 14.73 10.46 6.22
C LYS A 165 15.75 9.83 7.16
N GLU A 166 15.68 8.52 7.38
CA GLU A 166 16.65 7.79 8.18
C GLU A 166 18.05 7.89 7.56
N PHE A 167 18.15 7.63 6.25
CA PHE A 167 19.37 7.77 5.47
C PHE A 167 19.99 9.18 5.59
N ASP A 168 19.19 10.22 5.35
CA ASP A 168 19.63 11.62 5.38
C ASP A 168 20.08 12.04 6.79
N THR A 169 19.42 11.52 7.84
CA THR A 169 19.80 11.78 9.25
C THR A 169 21.17 11.18 9.58
N THR A 170 21.41 9.92 9.16
CA THR A 170 22.71 9.27 9.37
C THR A 170 23.81 9.95 8.56
N LEU A 171 23.53 10.34 7.31
CA LEU A 171 24.47 11.08 6.47
C LEU A 171 24.83 12.44 7.08
N ALA A 172 23.84 13.20 7.58
CA ALA A 172 24.08 14.47 8.24
C ALA A 172 24.99 14.30 9.47
N SER A 173 24.77 13.25 10.27
CA SER A 173 25.60 12.94 11.43
C SER A 173 27.04 12.59 11.03
N ALA A 174 27.22 11.77 9.97
CA ALA A 174 28.54 11.42 9.47
C ALA A 174 29.30 12.64 8.91
N ARG A 175 28.60 13.54 8.20
CA ARG A 175 29.18 14.81 7.71
C ARG A 175 29.62 15.70 8.86
N ALA A 176 28.77 15.90 9.87
CA ALA A 176 29.13 16.71 11.04
C ALA A 176 30.37 16.16 11.77
N LEU A 177 30.48 14.83 11.89
CA LEU A 177 31.66 14.19 12.48
C LEU A 177 32.92 14.37 11.63
N SER A 178 32.80 14.20 10.31
CA SER A 178 33.89 14.45 9.36
C SER A 178 34.39 15.90 9.45
N ASP A 179 33.48 16.87 9.38
CA ASP A 179 33.81 18.29 9.38
C ASP A 179 34.47 18.72 10.71
N SER A 180 33.99 18.20 11.84
CA SER A 180 34.55 18.49 13.17
C SER A 180 35.96 17.93 13.36
N ASN A 181 36.35 16.90 12.61
CA ASN A 181 37.66 16.24 12.71
C ASN A 181 38.55 16.49 11.48
N ARG A 182 38.14 17.38 10.57
CA ARG A 182 38.84 17.61 9.30
C ARG A 182 40.32 18.00 9.47
N GLY A 183 40.63 18.77 10.51
CA GLY A 183 42.00 19.19 10.83
C GLY A 183 42.86 18.14 11.53
N THR A 184 42.26 17.02 11.97
CA THR A 184 42.96 15.93 12.66
C THR A 184 43.27 14.75 11.72
N PHE A 185 42.62 14.69 10.56
CA PHE A 185 42.84 13.63 9.60
C PHE A 185 44.04 13.89 8.68
N PRO A 186 44.86 12.86 8.37
CA PRO A 186 45.85 12.94 7.31
C PRO A 186 45.20 13.25 5.94
N PRO A 187 45.90 13.93 5.01
CA PRO A 187 45.35 14.29 3.70
C PRO A 187 44.78 13.11 2.90
N GLN A 188 45.41 11.93 2.97
CA GLN A 188 44.96 10.72 2.29
C GLN A 188 43.62 10.23 2.84
N LYS A 189 43.44 10.30 4.17
CA LYS A 189 42.20 9.92 4.83
C LYS A 189 41.07 10.88 4.49
N GLN A 190 41.36 12.18 4.47
CA GLN A 190 40.40 13.19 4.03
C GLN A 190 39.95 12.97 2.59
N ALA A 191 40.87 12.64 1.67
CA ALA A 191 40.53 12.34 0.29
C ALA A 191 39.62 11.10 0.15
N THR A 192 39.83 10.07 0.99
CA THR A 192 38.95 8.89 1.05
C THR A 192 37.54 9.26 1.55
N ILE A 193 37.45 10.06 2.62
CA ILE A 193 36.16 10.55 3.15
C ILE A 193 35.42 11.38 2.10
N ASP A 194 36.10 12.32 1.45
CA ASP A 194 35.51 13.19 0.42
C ASP A 194 35.00 12.36 -0.78
N ARG A 195 35.71 11.29 -1.15
CA ARG A 195 35.27 10.34 -2.18
C ARG A 195 34.00 9.60 -1.78
N TRP A 196 33.91 9.09 -0.55
CA TRP A 196 32.70 8.42 -0.07
C TRP A 196 31.50 9.37 -0.02
N LEU A 197 31.70 10.60 0.47
CA LEU A 197 30.67 11.64 0.48
C LEU A 197 30.16 11.98 -0.93
N LEU A 198 31.06 12.04 -1.91
CA LEU A 198 30.69 12.24 -3.31
C LEU A 198 29.87 11.07 -3.87
N GLN A 199 30.28 9.83 -3.60
CA GLN A 199 29.54 8.64 -4.04
C GLN A 199 28.14 8.58 -3.42
N ILE A 200 28.03 8.88 -2.12
CA ILE A 200 26.75 8.97 -1.42
C ILE A 200 25.85 10.05 -2.07
N ALA A 201 26.40 11.22 -2.38
CA ALA A 201 25.65 12.30 -3.02
C ALA A 201 25.12 11.90 -4.42
N ASN A 202 25.95 11.22 -5.22
CA ASN A 202 25.56 10.72 -6.54
C ASN A 202 24.40 9.72 -6.44
N ILE A 203 24.49 8.75 -5.52
CA ILE A 203 23.43 7.77 -5.30
C ILE A 203 22.14 8.44 -4.79
N ARG A 204 22.25 9.43 -3.90
CA ARG A 204 21.09 10.18 -3.41
C ARG A 204 20.39 10.97 -4.54
N SER A 205 21.14 11.47 -5.52
CA SER A 205 20.59 12.10 -6.72
C SER A 205 19.83 11.11 -7.60
N LEU A 206 20.37 9.90 -7.82
CA LEU A 206 19.68 8.84 -8.57
C LEU A 206 18.38 8.40 -7.89
N TYR A 207 18.39 8.28 -6.57
CA TYR A 207 17.17 8.06 -5.79
C TYR A 207 16.13 9.18 -6.03
N GLN A 208 16.56 10.45 -6.00
CA GLN A 208 15.65 11.58 -6.18
C GLN A 208 15.00 11.58 -7.58
N GLN A 209 15.76 11.27 -8.62
CA GLN A 209 15.24 11.10 -9.98
C GLN A 209 14.18 10.00 -10.03
N LYS A 210 14.36 8.90 -9.29
CA LYS A 210 13.35 7.83 -9.20
C LYS A 210 12.09 8.28 -8.47
N ILE A 211 12.22 9.08 -7.41
CA ILE A 211 11.06 9.65 -6.72
C ILE A 211 10.24 10.53 -7.67
N GLU A 212 10.88 11.39 -8.46
CA GLU A 212 10.19 12.23 -9.45
C GLU A 212 9.44 11.38 -10.49
N GLN A 213 10.05 10.30 -10.97
CA GLN A 213 9.40 9.35 -11.88
C GLN A 213 8.20 8.66 -11.22
N ILE A 214 8.33 8.21 -9.96
CA ILE A 214 7.23 7.56 -9.23
C ILE A 214 6.07 8.53 -9.04
N VAL A 215 6.33 9.77 -8.62
CA VAL A 215 5.31 10.80 -8.45
C VAL A 215 4.61 11.10 -9.77
N SER A 216 5.38 11.27 -10.85
CA SER A 216 4.84 11.50 -12.19
C SER A 216 3.93 10.35 -12.62
N THR A 217 4.39 9.10 -12.54
CA THR A 217 3.58 7.92 -12.86
C THR A 217 2.34 7.83 -11.98
N ASN A 218 2.44 8.11 -10.69
CA ASN A 218 1.31 8.02 -9.75
C ASN A 218 0.17 8.99 -10.09
N ASN A 219 0.50 10.15 -10.66
CA ASN A 219 -0.48 11.16 -11.06
C ASN A 219 -1.19 10.84 -12.38
N THR A 220 -0.76 9.78 -13.09
CA THR A 220 -1.32 9.41 -14.40
C THR A 220 -2.41 8.35 -14.31
N PHE A 221 -2.78 7.80 -13.16
CA PHE A 221 -3.77 6.72 -13.13
C PHE A 221 -5.18 7.15 -13.56
N ASN A 222 -5.56 8.41 -13.34
CA ASN A 222 -6.89 8.92 -13.64
C ASN A 222 -7.14 9.08 -15.15
N GLY A 223 -8.33 8.66 -15.61
CA GLY A 223 -8.76 8.79 -17.01
C GLY A 223 -8.13 7.79 -17.99
N ASN A 224 -7.26 6.90 -17.51
CA ASN A 224 -6.58 5.91 -18.33
C ASN A 224 -7.33 4.57 -18.37
N THR A 225 -7.18 3.85 -19.49
CA THR A 225 -7.70 2.48 -19.64
C THR A 225 -6.99 1.52 -18.70
N LEU A 226 -7.63 0.38 -18.38
CA LEU A 226 -7.05 -0.64 -17.50
C LEU A 226 -5.67 -1.13 -17.96
N ASP A 227 -5.44 -1.23 -19.27
CA ASP A 227 -4.15 -1.64 -19.82
C ASP A 227 -3.06 -0.62 -19.54
N ILE A 228 -3.36 0.67 -19.72
CA ILE A 228 -2.43 1.76 -19.40
C ILE A 228 -2.17 1.78 -17.89
N GLN A 229 -3.21 1.66 -17.07
CA GLN A 229 -3.07 1.56 -15.62
C GLN A 229 -2.17 0.37 -15.20
N ASN A 230 -2.29 -0.78 -15.84
CA ASN A 230 -1.45 -1.94 -15.53
C ASN A 230 0.01 -1.72 -15.91
N ARG A 231 0.29 -1.08 -17.06
CA ARG A 231 1.65 -0.69 -17.45
C ARG A 231 2.24 0.32 -16.47
N ASN A 232 1.50 1.38 -16.14
CA ASN A 232 1.93 2.39 -15.18
C ASN A 232 2.20 1.78 -13.80
N LEU A 233 1.40 0.80 -13.36
CA LEU A 233 1.66 0.08 -12.11
C LEU A 233 2.95 -0.74 -12.17
N SER A 234 3.24 -1.39 -13.31
CA SER A 234 4.50 -2.12 -13.52
C SER A 234 5.70 -1.17 -13.47
N ASP A 235 5.62 -0.03 -14.14
CA ASP A 235 6.67 0.98 -14.15
C ASP A 235 6.88 1.60 -12.77
N LEU A 236 5.80 1.88 -12.04
CA LEU A 236 5.85 2.34 -10.66
C LEU A 236 6.59 1.33 -9.78
N LYS A 237 6.23 0.04 -9.85
CA LYS A 237 6.91 -1.03 -9.07
C LYS A 237 8.40 -1.11 -9.40
N LYS A 238 8.76 -1.01 -10.67
CA LYS A 238 10.16 -0.99 -11.11
C LYS A 238 10.91 0.20 -10.50
N ASN A 239 10.38 1.41 -10.65
CA ASN A 239 11.03 2.62 -10.13
C ASN A 239 11.13 2.61 -8.60
N VAL A 240 10.14 2.07 -7.90
CA VAL A 240 10.20 1.85 -6.44
C VAL A 240 11.33 0.90 -6.07
N SER A 241 11.46 -0.23 -6.78
CA SER A 241 12.53 -1.19 -6.53
C SER A 241 13.91 -0.57 -6.74
N GLU A 242 14.08 0.21 -7.81
CA GLU A 242 15.32 0.93 -8.11
C GLU A 242 15.61 2.02 -7.07
N ALA A 243 14.61 2.78 -6.64
CA ALA A 243 14.76 3.77 -5.56
C ALA A 243 15.24 3.11 -4.25
N ARG A 244 14.65 1.97 -3.86
CA ARG A 244 15.10 1.21 -2.68
C ARG A 244 16.53 0.72 -2.83
N ALA A 245 16.89 0.20 -4.02
CA ALA A 245 18.25 -0.26 -4.29
C ALA A 245 19.27 0.88 -4.13
N TYR A 246 18.97 2.09 -4.62
CA TYR A 246 19.83 3.24 -4.42
C TYR A 246 20.00 3.60 -2.94
N LEU A 247 18.93 3.60 -2.13
CA LEU A 247 19.09 3.84 -0.68
C LEU A 247 19.94 2.75 0.00
N LEU A 248 19.80 1.48 -0.41
CA LEU A 248 20.61 0.38 0.12
C LEU A 248 22.10 0.55 -0.25
N ASP A 249 22.39 0.83 -1.52
CA ASP A 249 23.76 1.08 -1.99
C ASP A 249 24.38 2.30 -1.30
N GLY A 250 23.59 3.37 -1.13
CA GLY A 250 24.00 4.56 -0.39
C GLY A 250 24.31 4.23 1.07
N THR A 251 23.49 3.37 1.70
CA THR A 251 23.69 2.94 3.09
C THR A 251 24.98 2.15 3.24
N ARG A 252 25.34 1.31 2.27
CA ARG A 252 26.65 0.62 2.24
C ARG A 252 27.79 1.64 2.19
N PHE A 253 27.74 2.63 1.31
CA PHE A 253 28.78 3.68 1.28
C PHE A 253 28.83 4.51 2.57
N LEU A 254 27.69 4.69 3.23
CA LEU A 254 27.61 5.36 4.51
C LEU A 254 28.25 4.54 5.64
N GLN A 255 28.14 3.21 5.60
CA GLN A 255 28.85 2.31 6.51
C GLN A 255 30.37 2.43 6.32
N GLU A 256 30.85 2.36 5.07
CA GLU A 256 32.28 2.57 4.75
C GLU A 256 32.79 3.94 5.23
N LEU A 257 31.98 4.99 5.06
CA LEU A 257 32.29 6.32 5.59
C LEU A 257 32.42 6.29 7.11
N VAL A 258 31.45 5.72 7.83
CA VAL A 258 31.47 5.62 9.30
C VAL A 258 32.67 4.80 9.78
N GLU A 259 33.01 3.71 9.11
CA GLU A 259 34.20 2.91 9.42
C GLU A 259 35.49 3.71 9.21
N SER A 260 35.58 4.44 8.10
CA SER A 260 36.73 5.32 7.84
C SER A 260 36.88 6.42 8.90
N LEU A 261 35.77 6.93 9.45
CA LEU A 261 35.80 7.90 10.54
C LEU A 261 36.24 7.27 11.86
N ARG A 262 35.92 5.99 12.10
CA ARG A 262 36.21 5.27 13.35
C ARG A 262 37.66 4.81 13.48
N TYR A 263 38.30 4.37 12.40
CA TYR A 263 39.65 3.78 12.45
C TYR A 263 40.72 4.78 11.99
N ASN A 264 41.80 4.92 12.77
CA ASN A 264 42.85 5.94 12.60
C ASN A 264 44.04 5.50 11.71
N ASN A 265 43.87 4.48 10.88
CA ASN A 265 44.93 4.01 10.00
C ASN A 265 44.86 4.66 8.62
#